data_AF-A0A925TCT2-F1
#
_entry.id   AF-A0A925TCT2-F1
#
_cell.length_a   1.000
_cell.length_b   1.000
_cell.length_c   1.000
_cell.angle_alpha   90.00
_cell.angle_beta   90.00
_cell.angle_gamma   90.00
#
_symmetry.space_group_name_H-M   'P 1'
#
loop_
_entity.id
_entity.type
_entity.pdbx_description
1 polymer ?
#
loop_
_entity_poly.entity_id
_entity_poly.type
_entity_poly.pdbx_seq_one_letter_code
_entity_poly.pdbx_strand_id
1 'polypeptide(L)'
;MSRVFLLILDSFGIGGAPDAKKYGDEGANTFVHIAESTKLDLPNLASLGLGLAAEASTGKNPLANTTLKGQWGFAEEISNGKDTPSGH
;
A
#
# COMPACT_ATOMS: atom_id res chain seq x y z
N MET A 1 -23.99 -9.17 8.78
CA MET A 1 -22.60 -9.70 8.78
C MET A 1 -22.05 -9.46 10.19
N SER A 2 -21.60 -10.47 10.92
CA SER A 2 -21.29 -10.35 12.37
C SER A 2 -19.80 -10.42 12.73
N ARG A 3 -18.92 -10.64 11.76
CA ARG A 3 -17.48 -10.85 11.98
C ARG A 3 -16.68 -10.08 10.94
N VAL A 4 -15.55 -9.53 11.39
CA VAL A 4 -14.54 -8.87 10.55
C VAL A 4 -13.22 -9.59 10.78
N PHE A 5 -12.50 -9.86 9.70
CA PHE A 5 -11.12 -10.34 9.73
C PHE A 5 -10.23 -9.21 9.23
N LEU A 6 -9.40 -8.66 10.12
CA LEU A 6 -8.42 -7.63 9.77
C LEU A 6 -7.06 -8.31 9.58
N LEU A 7 -6.45 -8.11 8.41
CA LEU A 7 -5.11 -8.59 8.10
C LEU A 7 -4.21 -7.38 7.89
N ILE A 8 -3.11 -7.32 8.65
CA ILE A 8 -2.09 -6.27 8.53
C ILE A 8 -0.86 -6.90 7.88
N LEU A 9 -0.46 -6.34 6.73
CA LEU A 9 0.82 -6.65 6.11
C LEU A 9 1.85 -5.68 6.68
N ASP A 10 2.50 -6.06 7.77
CA ASP A 10 3.44 -5.18 8.48
C ASP A 10 4.52 -4.65 7.54
N SER A 11 4.84 -3.35 7.67
CA SER A 11 5.76 -2.56 6.83
C SER A 11 5.42 -2.41 5.32
N PHE A 12 4.30 -2.96 4.84
CA PHE A 12 3.95 -2.92 3.42
C PHE A 12 3.30 -1.59 2.99
N GLY A 13 4.13 -0.58 2.73
CA GLY A 13 3.68 0.72 2.21
C GLY A 13 3.47 0.74 0.69
N ILE A 14 2.45 1.48 0.24
CA ILE A 14 2.11 1.70 -1.18
C ILE A 14 2.44 3.12 -1.66
N GLY A 15 3.47 3.74 -1.07
CA GLY A 15 3.88 5.12 -1.31
C GLY A 15 4.32 5.84 -0.04
N GLY A 16 5.14 6.87 -0.19
CA GLY A 16 5.52 7.75 0.92
C GLY A 16 4.40 8.73 1.25
N ALA A 17 4.18 8.97 2.54
CA ALA A 17 3.23 9.98 3.01
C ALA A 17 3.66 11.41 2.61
N PRO A 18 2.75 12.39 2.57
CA PRO A 18 3.07 13.79 2.25
C PRO A 18 4.17 14.39 3.13
N ASP A 19 4.35 13.90 4.35
CA ASP A 19 5.34 14.36 5.30
C ASP A 19 6.59 13.47 5.41
N ALA A 20 6.77 12.48 4.51
CA ALA A 20 7.89 11.53 4.52
C ALA A 20 9.27 12.21 4.63
N LYS A 21 9.43 13.42 4.08
CA LYS A 21 10.64 14.22 4.20
C LYS A 21 11.05 14.52 5.65
N LYS A 22 10.08 14.72 6.56
CA LYS A 22 10.35 14.95 7.99
C LYS A 22 10.99 13.73 8.66
N TYR A 23 10.74 12.54 8.12
CA TYR A 23 11.26 11.28 8.62
C TYR A 23 12.50 10.77 7.86
N GLY A 24 13.01 11.55 6.91
CA GLY A 24 14.13 11.15 6.05
C GLY A 24 13.77 10.15 4.95
N ASP A 25 12.49 9.97 4.65
CA ASP A 25 11.97 8.93 3.75
C ASP A 25 11.48 9.50 2.41
N GLU A 26 12.00 10.65 1.97
CA GLU A 26 11.62 11.25 0.69
C GLU A 26 11.87 10.27 -0.46
N GLY A 27 10.82 9.98 -1.25
CA GLY A 27 10.87 9.00 -2.34
C GLY A 27 10.64 7.54 -1.93
N ALA A 28 10.38 7.23 -0.66
CA ALA A 28 10.08 5.87 -0.24
C ALA A 28 8.81 5.33 -0.92
N ASN A 29 8.87 4.12 -1.48
CA ASN A 29 7.71 3.39 -2.01
C ASN A 29 8.00 1.89 -2.03
N THR A 30 7.67 1.19 -0.93
CA THR A 30 7.98 -0.24 -0.77
C THR A 30 7.40 -1.07 -1.90
N PHE A 31 6.10 -0.94 -2.17
CA PHE A 31 5.43 -1.77 -3.15
C PHE A 31 5.98 -1.60 -4.57
N VAL A 32 6.14 -0.35 -5.03
CA VAL A 32 6.64 -0.08 -6.38
C VAL A 32 8.11 -0.48 -6.51
N HIS A 33 8.97 -0.16 -5.54
CA HIS A 33 10.39 -0.52 -5.63
C HIS A 33 10.60 -2.04 -5.60
N ILE A 34 9.77 -2.80 -4.87
CA ILE A 34 9.78 -4.27 -4.96
C ILE A 34 9.42 -4.70 -6.39
N ALA A 35 8.35 -4.15 -6.96
CA ALA A 35 7.92 -4.52 -8.31
C ALA A 35 8.92 -4.12 -9.42
N GLU A 36 9.69 -3.06 -9.21
CA GLU A 36 10.80 -2.65 -10.10
C GLU A 36 11.99 -3.62 -9.97
N SER A 37 12.22 -4.18 -8.77
CA SER A 37 13.32 -5.11 -8.50
C SER A 37 13.05 -6.56 -8.92
N THR A 38 11.78 -6.99 -8.91
CA THR A 38 11.40 -8.37 -9.22
C THR A 38 9.97 -8.46 -9.73
N LYS A 39 9.69 -9.53 -10.49
CA LYS A 39 8.33 -9.80 -10.99
C LYS A 39 7.41 -10.16 -9.82
N LEU A 40 6.33 -9.39 -9.67
CA LEU A 40 5.23 -9.70 -8.76
C LEU A 40 4.09 -10.39 -9.50
N ASP A 41 3.67 -11.55 -9.01
CA ASP A 41 2.46 -12.25 -9.45
C ASP A 41 1.45 -12.29 -8.29
N LEU A 42 0.62 -11.25 -8.21
CA LEU A 42 -0.32 -11.03 -7.11
C LEU A 42 -1.77 -10.91 -7.62
N PRO A 43 -2.30 -11.90 -8.37
CA PRO A 43 -3.59 -11.80 -9.04
C PRO A 43 -4.75 -11.62 -8.06
N ASN A 44 -4.64 -12.20 -6.86
CA ASN A 44 -5.65 -12.07 -5.81
C ASN A 44 -5.68 -10.65 -5.24
N LEU A 45 -4.54 -10.07 -4.87
CA LEU A 45 -4.47 -8.70 -4.35
C LEU A 45 -4.81 -7.66 -5.41
N ALA A 46 -4.43 -7.90 -6.67
CA ALA A 46 -4.89 -7.10 -7.80
C ALA A 46 -6.43 -7.10 -7.88
N SER A 47 -7.08 -8.26 -7.71
CA SER A 47 -8.55 -8.36 -7.77
C SER A 47 -9.25 -7.72 -6.57
N LEU A 48 -8.53 -7.53 -5.46
CA LEU A 48 -8.99 -6.78 -4.30
C LEU A 48 -8.74 -5.27 -4.44
N GLY A 49 -7.99 -4.82 -5.45
CA GLY A 49 -7.75 -3.41 -5.76
C GLY A 49 -6.41 -2.83 -5.28
N LEU A 50 -5.42 -3.66 -4.91
CA LEU A 50 -4.10 -3.19 -4.46
C LEU A 50 -3.42 -2.27 -5.49
N GLY A 51 -3.46 -2.65 -6.77
CA GLY A 51 -2.87 -1.85 -7.85
C GLY A 51 -3.53 -0.48 -7.99
N LEU A 52 -4.85 -0.41 -7.85
CA LEU A 52 -5.63 0.83 -7.92
C LEU A 52 -5.34 1.73 -6.70
N ALA A 53 -5.18 1.15 -5.51
CA ALA A 53 -4.80 1.90 -4.32
C ALA A 53 -3.40 2.52 -4.47
N ALA A 54 -2.44 1.77 -5.01
CA ALA A 54 -1.09 2.28 -5.28
C ALA A 54 -1.09 3.37 -6.36
N GLU A 55 -1.93 3.23 -7.39
CA GLU A 55 -2.13 4.24 -8.44
C GLU A 55 -2.72 5.53 -7.88
N ALA A 56 -3.72 5.42 -7.00
CA ALA A 56 -4.30 6.59 -6.34
C ALA A 56 -3.32 7.28 -5.37
N SER A 57 -2.45 6.50 -4.71
CA SER A 57 -1.43 6.99 -3.77
C SER A 57 -0.26 7.67 -4.48
N THR A 58 0.29 7.05 -5.55
CA THR A 58 1.57 7.45 -6.15
C THR A 58 1.55 7.65 -7.66
N GLY A 59 0.42 7.43 -8.32
CA GLY A 59 0.30 7.45 -9.78
C GLY A 59 0.90 6.24 -10.49
N LYS A 60 1.31 5.19 -9.75
CA LYS A 60 1.93 3.98 -10.31
C LYS A 60 1.15 2.72 -9.92
N ASN A 61 0.79 1.91 -10.91
CA ASN A 61 0.21 0.58 -10.73
C ASN A 61 1.18 -0.49 -11.29
N PRO A 62 1.89 -1.25 -10.44
CA PRO A 62 2.81 -2.28 -10.92
C PRO A 62 2.15 -3.64 -11.21
N LEU A 63 0.85 -3.82 -10.96
CA LEU A 63 0.17 -5.11 -11.13
C LEU A 63 -0.54 -5.20 -12.48
N ALA A 64 -0.75 -6.43 -12.93
CA ALA A 64 -1.57 -6.71 -14.10
C ALA A 64 -3.04 -6.35 -13.86
N ASN A 65 -3.72 -5.91 -14.92
CA ASN A 65 -5.16 -5.67 -14.91
C ASN A 65 -5.93 -6.97 -14.64
N THR A 66 -6.97 -6.86 -13.81
CA THR A 66 -7.84 -7.98 -13.45
C THR A 66 -9.25 -7.49 -13.16
N THR A 67 -10.22 -8.41 -13.09
CA THR A 67 -11.59 -8.06 -12.68
C THR A 67 -11.61 -7.70 -11.20
N LEU A 68 -12.01 -6.47 -10.90
CA LEU A 68 -12.17 -5.99 -9.53
C LEU A 68 -13.32 -6.74 -8.83
N LYS A 69 -13.03 -7.30 -7.66
CA LYS A 69 -13.96 -8.03 -6.79
C LYS A 69 -14.09 -7.42 -5.39
N GLY A 70 -13.15 -6.54 -5.03
CA GLY A 70 -13.10 -5.86 -3.73
C GLY A 70 -13.43 -4.37 -3.80
N GLN A 71 -13.49 -3.75 -2.62
CA GLN A 71 -13.40 -2.31 -2.45
C GLN A 71 -11.98 -1.98 -1.97
N TRP A 72 -11.49 -0.80 -2.35
CA TRP A 72 -10.10 -0.41 -2.11
C TRP A 72 -10.01 1.07 -1.73
N GLY A 73 -8.88 1.41 -1.10
CA GLY A 73 -8.50 2.76 -0.72
C GLY A 73 -7.05 2.74 -0.23
N PHE A 74 -6.51 3.92 0.05
CA PHE A 74 -5.24 4.09 0.76
C PHE A 74 -5.47 5.02 1.96
N ALA A 75 -4.60 4.92 2.95
CA ALA A 75 -4.67 5.73 4.17
C ALA A 75 -3.36 6.49 4.38
N GLU A 76 -3.46 7.64 5.03
CA GLU A 76 -2.34 8.45 5.50
C GLU A 76 -2.29 8.38 7.02
N GLU A 77 -1.09 8.13 7.55
CA GLU A 77 -0.82 8.13 8.99
C GLU A 77 -0.97 9.56 9.55
N ILE A 78 -1.75 9.73 10.62
CA ILE A 78 -1.94 11.04 11.29
C ILE A 78 -1.02 11.17 12.52
N SER A 79 -0.56 10.05 13.08
CA SER A 79 0.34 10.00 14.22
C SER A 79 1.72 10.58 13.88
N ASN A 80 2.39 11.20 14.87
CA ASN A 80 3.77 11.70 14.71
C ASN A 80 4.83 10.60 14.88
N GLY A 81 4.51 9.36 14.52
CA GLY A 81 5.36 8.18 14.68
C GLY A 81 5.24 7.28 13.45
N LYS A 82 6.33 6.53 13.17
CA LYS A 82 6.38 5.53 12.09
C LYS A 82 6.78 4.13 12.60
N ASP A 83 6.73 3.96 13.91
CA ASP A 83 6.99 2.71 14.62
C ASP A 83 5.74 1.82 14.68
N THR A 84 5.93 0.52 14.84
CA THR A 84 4.85 -0.48 14.85
C THR A 84 3.73 -0.16 15.84
N PRO A 85 3.99 0.24 17.10
CA PRO A 85 2.92 0.64 18.03
C PRO A 85 2.12 1.86 17.59
N SER A 86 2.75 2.87 16.97
CA SER A 86 2.04 4.08 16.52
C SER A 86 1.01 3.81 15.41
N GLY A 87 1.30 2.82 14.54
CA GLY A 87 0.44 2.48 13.39
C GLY A 87 -0.55 1.34 13.62
N HIS A 88 -0.50 0.63 14.76
CA HIS A 88 -1.46 -0.43 15.14
C HIS A 88 -2.61 0.14 15.96
#